data_AF-A0A2S4PI26-F1
#
_entry.id   AF-A0A2S4PI26-F1
#
_cell.length_a   1.000
_cell.length_b   1.000
_cell.length_c   1.000
_cell.angle_alpha   90.00
_cell.angle_beta   90.00
_cell.angle_gamma   90.00
#
_symmetry.space_group_name_H-M   'P 1'
#
loop_
_entity.id
_entity.type
_entity.pdbx_description
1 polymer ?
#
loop_
_entity_poly.entity_id
_entity_poly.type
_entity_poly.pdbx_seq_one_letter_code
_entity_poly.pdbx_strand_id
1 'polypeptide(L)'
;MFMRKPTGKYHVQVCTTTPCWLRGSDEVLEACKKNLCIGVGETSSDKMFTISEVECLGACVNAPMMQINDDYYVREDLSVNDVDEILNDLKCDKKPRAGPRSGRFAAEPLGGLTSLKADPPGPGFG
;
A
#
# COMPACT_ATOMS: atom_id res chain seq x y z
N MET A 1 -13.20 -5.73 -5.56
CA MET A 1 -13.97 -6.77 -6.28
C MET A 1 -15.36 -6.93 -5.65
N PHE A 2 -16.44 -6.56 -6.36
CA PHE A 2 -17.86 -6.58 -5.96
C PHE A 2 -18.22 -6.12 -4.53
N MET A 3 -18.37 -4.81 -4.38
CA MET A 3 -18.89 -4.21 -3.15
C MET A 3 -20.42 -4.33 -3.08
N ARG A 4 -20.92 -5.21 -2.20
CA ARG A 4 -22.36 -5.38 -1.94
C ARG A 4 -22.93 -4.37 -0.94
N LYS A 5 -22.05 -3.64 -0.25
CA LYS A 5 -22.38 -2.56 0.68
C LYS A 5 -21.86 -1.24 0.11
N PRO A 6 -22.51 -0.10 0.40
CA PRO A 6 -21.97 1.20 0.01
C PRO A 6 -20.61 1.39 0.66
N THR A 7 -19.62 1.75 -0.15
CA THR A 7 -18.25 2.04 0.29
C THR A 7 -17.93 3.50 0.03
N GLY A 8 -16.97 4.03 0.77
CA GLY A 8 -16.52 5.40 0.60
C GLY A 8 -15.79 5.60 -0.73
N LYS A 9 -15.50 6.85 -1.07
CA LYS A 9 -14.72 7.22 -2.28
C LYS A 9 -13.38 6.49 -2.38
N TYR A 10 -12.74 6.23 -1.24
CA TYR A 10 -11.46 5.54 -1.10
C TYR A 10 -11.62 4.29 -0.25
N HIS A 11 -11.45 3.13 -0.88
CA HIS A 11 -11.42 1.83 -0.21
C HIS A 11 -9.98 1.46 0.12
N VAL A 12 -9.61 1.62 1.39
CA VAL A 12 -8.28 1.30 1.95
C VAL A 12 -8.25 -0.17 2.34
N GLN A 13 -7.43 -0.95 1.66
CA GLN A 13 -7.26 -2.38 1.84
C GLN A 13 -5.86 -2.64 2.40
N VAL A 14 -5.76 -3.02 3.68
CA VAL A 14 -4.48 -3.26 4.36
C VAL A 14 -4.19 -4.76 4.41
N CYS A 15 -3.03 -5.17 3.91
CA CYS A 15 -2.59 -6.56 3.97
C CYS A 15 -2.02 -6.88 5.36
N THR A 16 -2.64 -7.81 6.07
CA THR A 16 -2.20 -8.27 7.42
C THR A 16 -1.68 -9.70 7.42
N THR A 17 -1.43 -10.27 6.23
CA THR A 17 -0.88 -11.63 6.12
C THR A 17 0.55 -11.71 6.63
N THR A 18 1.01 -12.93 6.93
CA THR A 18 2.27 -13.22 7.64
C THR A 18 3.50 -12.43 7.16
N PRO A 19 3.78 -12.28 5.85
CA PRO A 19 4.94 -11.50 5.41
C PRO A 19 4.84 -10.00 5.74
N CYS A 20 3.64 -9.44 5.66
CA CYS A 20 3.38 -8.05 6.03
C CYS A 20 3.35 -7.87 7.55
N TRP A 21 2.82 -8.87 8.27
CA TRP A 21 2.79 -8.90 9.72
C TRP A 21 4.20 -8.90 10.34
N LEU A 22 5.11 -9.71 9.81
CA LEU A 22 6.54 -9.72 10.20
C LEU A 22 7.24 -8.38 9.98
N ARG A 23 6.70 -7.54 9.08
CA ARG A 23 7.20 -6.20 8.76
C ARG A 23 6.47 -5.08 9.49
N GLY A 24 5.52 -5.40 10.38
CA GLY A 24 4.80 -4.42 11.19
C GLY A 24 3.50 -3.89 10.57
N SER A 25 2.78 -4.69 9.77
CA SER A 25 1.49 -4.27 9.20
C SER A 25 0.43 -3.88 10.24
N ASP A 26 0.53 -4.40 11.46
CA ASP A 26 -0.37 -4.04 12.57
C ASP A 26 -0.24 -2.55 12.91
N GLU A 27 0.98 -2.02 12.92
CA GLU A 27 1.23 -0.60 13.17
C GLU A 27 0.62 0.28 12.07
N VAL A 28 0.68 -0.19 10.83
CA VAL A 28 0.07 0.49 9.67
C VAL A 28 -1.46 0.48 9.79
N LEU A 29 -2.06 -0.64 10.20
CA LEU A 29 -3.50 -0.75 10.40
C LEU A 29 -3.98 0.15 11.55
N GLU A 30 -3.26 0.16 12.68
CA GLU A 30 -3.57 1.03 13.81
C GLU A 30 -3.40 2.52 13.48
N ALA A 31 -2.39 2.88 12.68
CA ALA A 31 -2.23 4.24 12.16
C ALA A 31 -3.43 4.66 11.31
N CYS A 32 -3.90 3.79 10.40
CA CYS A 32 -5.10 4.03 9.60
C CYS A 32 -6.34 4.23 10.47
N LYS A 33 -6.57 3.35 11.46
CA LYS A 33 -7.70 3.44 12.39
C LYS A 33 -7.68 4.74 13.19
N LYS A 34 -6.51 5.12 13.70
CA LYS A 34 -6.32 6.33 14.52
C LYS A 34 -6.53 7.61 13.72
N ASN A 35 -6.04 7.68 12.48
CA ASN A 35 -6.17 8.88 11.64
C ASN A 35 -7.59 9.08 11.12
N LEU A 36 -8.27 7.98 10.77
CA LEU A 36 -9.63 8.02 10.22
C LEU A 36 -10.73 7.88 11.28
N CYS A 37 -10.38 7.56 12.53
CA CYS A 37 -11.29 7.32 13.65
C CYS A 37 -12.38 6.27 13.32
N ILE A 38 -12.04 5.23 12.57
CA ILE A 38 -12.95 4.16 12.15
C ILE A 38 -12.35 2.77 12.40
N GLY A 39 -13.21 1.78 12.62
CA GLY A 39 -12.84 0.38 12.73
C GLY A 39 -12.61 -0.30 11.38
N VAL A 40 -12.13 -1.56 11.44
CA VAL A 40 -12.02 -2.41 10.25
C VAL A 40 -13.41 -2.76 9.73
N GLY A 41 -13.65 -2.54 8.44
CA GLY A 41 -14.94 -2.79 7.79
C GLY A 41 -15.93 -1.64 7.94
N GLU A 42 -15.57 -0.57 8.65
CA GLU A 42 -16.40 0.62 8.79
C GLU A 42 -16.08 1.66 7.70
N THR A 43 -17.05 2.52 7.46
CA THR A 43 -16.93 3.66 6.54
C THR A 43 -17.02 4.93 7.36
N SER A 44 -16.11 5.87 7.09
CA SER A 44 -16.10 7.19 7.73
C SER A 44 -17.44 7.91 7.52
N SER A 45 -17.83 8.75 8.49
CA SER A 45 -19.03 9.60 8.43
C SER A 45 -19.08 10.44 7.16
N ASP A 46 -17.91 10.82 6.66
CA ASP A 46 -17.75 11.67 5.48
C ASP A 46 -17.98 10.90 4.17
N LYS A 47 -18.21 9.58 4.25
CA LYS A 47 -18.31 8.64 3.12
C LYS A 47 -17.11 8.71 2.18
N MET A 48 -15.97 9.17 2.68
CA MET A 48 -14.74 9.31 1.91
C MET A 48 -13.86 8.07 2.03
N PHE A 49 -13.78 7.44 3.21
CA PHE A 49 -12.87 6.32 3.46
C PHE A 49 -13.60 5.09 4.00
N THR A 50 -13.23 3.92 3.51
CA THR A 50 -13.61 2.62 4.08
C THR A 50 -12.34 1.81 4.32
N ILE A 51 -12.13 1.34 5.55
CA ILE A 51 -10.98 0.46 5.87
C ILE A 51 -11.43 -0.99 5.72
N SER A 52 -10.60 -1.82 5.12
CA SER A 52 -10.76 -3.27 5.10
C SER A 52 -9.42 -3.94 5.31
N GLU A 53 -9.43 -4.93 6.17
CA GLU A 53 -8.35 -5.89 6.27
C GLU A 53 -8.50 -6.91 5.15
N VAL A 54 -7.42 -7.18 4.43
CA VAL A 54 -7.40 -8.09 3.30
C VAL A 54 -6.27 -9.10 3.43
N GLU A 55 -6.49 -10.23 2.77
CA GLU A 55 -5.48 -11.26 2.60
C GLU A 55 -4.34 -10.80 1.66
N CYS A 56 -3.46 -11.73 1.31
CA CYS A 56 -2.24 -11.46 0.57
C CYS A 56 -2.52 -10.76 -0.78
N LEU A 57 -1.96 -9.55 -0.93
CA LEU A 57 -2.03 -8.76 -2.16
C LEU A 57 -0.85 -9.03 -3.13
N GLY A 58 0.04 -9.97 -2.81
CA GLY A 58 1.08 -10.45 -3.72
C GLY A 58 2.36 -9.59 -3.82
N ALA A 59 2.53 -8.56 -2.99
CA ALA A 59 3.72 -7.70 -2.98
C ALA A 59 4.64 -7.94 -1.76
N CYS A 60 4.88 -9.21 -1.41
CA CYS A 60 5.56 -9.60 -0.16
C CYS A 60 6.99 -9.09 -0.03
N VAL A 61 7.71 -8.94 -1.15
CA VAL A 61 9.09 -8.38 -1.20
C VAL A 61 9.16 -6.92 -0.71
N ASN A 62 7.99 -6.30 -0.61
CA ASN A 62 7.81 -4.89 -0.44
C ASN A 62 6.90 -4.54 0.76
N ALA A 63 6.75 -5.51 1.65
CA ALA A 63 6.00 -5.39 2.89
C ALA A 63 6.59 -4.31 3.84
N PRO A 64 5.75 -3.59 4.61
CA PRO A 64 4.29 -3.71 4.67
C PRO A 64 3.60 -2.90 3.55
N MET A 65 2.41 -3.35 3.12
CA MET A 65 1.67 -2.69 2.03
C MET A 65 0.16 -2.61 2.23
N MET A 66 -0.41 -1.55 1.63
CA MET A 66 -1.85 -1.32 1.52
C MET A 66 -2.21 -0.98 0.07
N GLN A 67 -3.47 -1.13 -0.31
CA GLN A 67 -4.03 -0.76 -1.61
C GLN A 67 -5.20 0.20 -1.40
N ILE A 68 -5.38 1.18 -2.30
CA ILE A 68 -6.49 2.14 -2.23
C ILE A 68 -7.23 2.14 -3.58
N ASN A 69 -8.50 1.72 -3.58
CA ASN A 69 -9.31 1.52 -4.80
C ASN A 69 -8.64 0.55 -5.82
N ASP A 70 -8.53 0.95 -7.09
CA ASP A 70 -7.94 0.18 -8.19
C ASP A 70 -6.53 0.62 -8.56
N ASP A 71 -6.15 1.82 -8.14
CA ASP A 71 -4.77 2.23 -8.25
C ASP A 71 -3.99 1.31 -7.32
N TYR A 72 -3.03 0.60 -7.90
CA TYR A 72 -1.94 -0.05 -7.21
C TYR A 72 -1.10 1.00 -6.49
N TYR A 73 -1.68 1.76 -5.57
CA TYR A 73 -1.01 2.47 -4.50
C TYR A 73 -0.49 1.42 -3.53
N VAL A 74 0.26 0.45 -4.05
CA VAL A 74 1.09 -0.48 -3.32
C VAL A 74 2.12 0.41 -2.68
N ARG A 75 1.79 0.84 -1.47
CA ARG A 75 2.66 1.66 -0.67
C ARG A 75 3.52 0.69 0.07
N GLU A 76 4.76 0.64 -0.33
CA GLU A 76 5.70 -0.38 0.06
C GLU A 76 6.73 0.26 0.97
N ASP A 77 7.21 -0.48 1.97
CA ASP A 77 8.04 0.07 3.05
C ASP A 77 7.35 1.23 3.80
N LEU A 78 6.04 1.12 4.04
CA LEU A 78 5.30 2.14 4.79
C LEU A 78 5.84 2.32 6.20
N SER A 79 6.13 3.57 6.56
CA SER A 79 6.17 4.01 7.95
C SER A 79 4.81 4.54 8.40
N VAL A 80 4.58 4.64 9.70
CA VAL A 80 3.39 5.29 10.27
C VAL A 80 3.19 6.72 9.74
N ASN A 81 4.29 7.46 9.56
CA ASN A 81 4.24 8.83 9.02
C ASN A 81 3.81 8.85 7.55
N ASP A 82 4.25 7.89 6.75
CA ASP A 82 3.82 7.79 5.35
C ASP A 82 2.31 7.56 5.25
N VAL A 83 1.74 6.72 6.12
CA VAL A 83 0.29 6.47 6.17
C VAL A 83 -0.46 7.79 6.36
N ASP A 84 -0.02 8.62 7.31
CA ASP A 84 -0.64 9.91 7.60
C ASP A 84 -0.56 10.88 6.41
N GLU A 85 0.61 10.97 5.77
CA GLU A 85 0.79 11.79 4.55
C GLU A 85 -0.16 11.34 3.44
N ILE A 86 -0.26 10.03 3.22
CA ILE A 86 -1.10 9.45 2.17
C ILE A 86 -2.57 9.76 2.43
N LEU A 87 -3.03 9.55 3.66
CA LEU A 87 -4.41 9.83 4.03
C LEU A 87 -4.73 11.32 3.90
N ASN A 88 -3.79 12.21 4.25
CA ASN A 88 -3.95 13.65 4.10
C ASN A 88 -3.97 14.09 2.62
N ASP A 89 -3.11 13.51 1.78
CA ASP A 89 -3.13 13.76 0.33
C ASP A 89 -4.47 13.33 -0.29
N LEU A 90 -4.99 12.17 0.10
CA LEU A 90 -6.28 11.67 -0.37
C LEU A 90 -7.44 12.55 0.12
N LYS A 91 -7.38 13.09 1.34
CA LYS A 91 -8.34 14.07 1.85
C LYS A 91 -8.33 15.36 0.99
N CYS A 92 -7.17 15.73 0.44
CA CYS A 92 -7.01 16.88 -0.45
C CYS A 92 -7.27 16.56 -1.93
N ASP A 93 -7.81 15.38 -2.25
CA ASP A 93 -8.02 14.86 -3.62
C ASP A 93 -6.73 14.81 -4.47
N LYS A 94 -5.56 14.75 -3.82
CA LYS A 94 -4.28 14.54 -4.48
C LYS A 94 -4.05 13.04 -4.64
N LYS A 95 -3.46 12.65 -5.77
CA LYS A 95 -3.06 11.27 -6.05
C LYS A 95 -1.61 11.04 -5.64
N PRO A 96 -1.34 10.41 -4.49
CA PRO A 96 0.03 10.15 -4.03
C PRO A 96 0.73 9.07 -4.88
N ARG A 97 2.03 9.25 -5.17
CA ARG A 97 2.81 8.36 -6.07
C ARG A 97 2.78 6.88 -5.65
N ALA A 98 2.31 6.00 -6.54
CA ALA A 98 2.34 4.54 -6.36
C ALA A 98 3.77 3.96 -6.27
N GLY A 99 3.96 2.92 -5.44
CA GLY A 99 5.21 2.20 -5.25
C GLY A 99 5.88 2.42 -3.88
N PRO A 100 7.14 1.99 -3.74
CA PRO A 100 7.91 2.09 -2.50
C PRO A 100 8.17 3.52 -2.05
N ARG A 101 8.12 3.73 -0.74
CA ARG A 101 8.41 5.01 -0.09
C ARG A 101 9.82 5.11 0.49
N SER A 102 10.52 3.98 0.58
CA SER A 102 11.91 3.87 1.07
C SER A 102 12.97 4.47 0.12
N GLY A 103 12.58 4.96 -1.06
CA GLY A 103 13.50 5.52 -2.06
C GLY A 103 13.93 4.55 -3.16
N ARG A 104 13.53 3.28 -3.07
CA ARG A 104 13.70 2.27 -4.13
C ARG A 104 12.58 2.38 -5.19
N PHE A 105 12.79 1.85 -6.39
CA PHE A 105 11.85 1.80 -7.51
C PHE A 105 11.36 0.36 -7.82
N ALA A 106 10.09 0.09 -7.49
CA ALA A 106 9.50 -1.25 -7.57
C ALA A 106 10.19 -2.23 -6.60
N ALA A 107 10.82 -3.31 -7.07
CA ALA A 107 11.23 -4.42 -6.22
C ALA A 107 12.76 -4.57 -6.06
N GLU A 108 13.55 -3.53 -6.35
CA GLU A 108 15.00 -3.67 -6.22
C GLU A 108 15.46 -3.62 -4.76
N PRO A 109 16.67 -4.12 -4.47
CA PRO A 109 17.24 -4.02 -3.14
C PRO A 109 17.52 -2.56 -2.76
N LEU A 110 17.20 -2.18 -1.52
CA LEU A 110 17.48 -0.84 -0.98
C LEU A 110 18.98 -0.48 -1.03
N GLY A 111 19.86 -1.48 -0.94
CA GLY A 111 21.32 -1.31 -1.00
C GLY A 111 21.90 -1.15 -2.41
N GLY A 112 21.04 -1.01 -3.43
CA GLY A 112 21.44 -0.90 -4.84
C GLY A 112 21.29 -2.21 -5.62
N LEU A 113 21.35 -2.11 -6.94
CA LEU A 113 21.15 -3.24 -7.85
C LEU A 113 22.24 -4.31 -7.66
N THR A 114 21.83 -5.51 -7.24
CA THR A 114 22.73 -6.68 -7.11
C THR A 114 22.69 -7.58 -8.33
N SER A 115 21.60 -7.57 -9.08
CA SER A 115 21.36 -8.30 -10.33
C SER A 115 21.04 -7.35 -11.49
N LEU A 116 21.02 -7.85 -12.73
CA LEU A 116 20.70 -7.07 -13.94
C LEU A 116 21.56 -5.79 -14.09
N LYS A 117 22.84 -5.87 -13.73
CA LYS A 117 23.79 -4.74 -13.83
C LYS A 117 24.25 -4.44 -15.26
N ALA A 118 24.11 -5.42 -16.16
CA ALA A 118 24.47 -5.28 -17.55
C ALA A 118 23.21 -5.05 -18.39
N ASP A 119 23.40 -4.44 -19.56
CA ASP A 119 22.33 -4.30 -20.54
C ASP A 119 21.81 -5.68 -20.97
N PRO A 120 20.50 -5.82 -21.24
CA PRO A 120 19.92 -7.08 -21.66
C PRO A 120 20.58 -7.55 -22.97
N PRO A 121 20.76 -8.86 -23.16
CA PRO A 121 21.25 -9.38 -24.42
C PRO A 121 20.29 -8.96 -25.55
N GLY A 122 20.86 -8.49 -26.65
CA GLY A 122 20.10 -8.12 -27.83
C GLY A 122 19.40 -9.31 -28.50
N PRO A 123 18.50 -9.05 -29.46
CA PRO A 123 17.86 -10.12 -30.22
C PRO A 123 18.90 -10.99 -30.94
N GLY A 124 18.71 -12.32 -30.92
CA GLY A 124 19.63 -13.29 -31.53
C GLY A 124 20.71 -13.85 -30.61
N PHE A 125 20.62 -13.58 -29.30
CA PHE A 125 21.50 -14.18 -28.30
C PHE A 125 21.06 -15.63 -28.00
N GLY A 126 21.82 -16.59 -28.53
CA GLY A 126 21.65 -18.04 -28.38
C GLY A 126 22.76 -18.80 -29.09
#